data_AF-A0A0G2H7A2-F1
#
_entry.id   AF-A0A0G2H7A2-F1
#
_cell.length_a   1.000
_cell.length_b   1.000
_cell.length_c   1.000
_cell.angle_alpha   90.00
_cell.angle_beta   90.00
_cell.angle_gamma   90.00
#
_symmetry.space_group_name_H-M   'P 1'
#
loop_
_entity.id
_entity.type
_entity.pdbx_description
1 polymer ?
#
loop_
_entity_poly.entity_id
_entity_poly.type
_entity_poly.pdbx_seq_one_letter_code
_entity_poly.pdbx_strand_id
1 'polypeptide(L)'
;MAQFLASKLRWLTLGEQYDWPTRSYGVTRTPFPGDLAALVAALFRPRHDIRPQSGVVLVYSGKDYMPVHRDVSEFCQRPLASFSLGRLSG
;
A
#
# COMPACT_ATOMS: atom_id res chain seq x y z
N MET A 1 19.90 -5.30 16.19
CA MET A 1 18.93 -4.18 16.16
C MET A 1 17.97 -4.27 14.98
N ALA A 2 18.44 -4.43 13.73
CA ALA A 2 17.57 -4.53 12.54
C ALA A 2 16.50 -5.64 12.62
N GLN A 3 16.85 -6.85 13.09
CA GLN A 3 15.91 -7.97 13.24
C GLN A 3 14.74 -7.65 14.19
N PHE A 4 15.00 -6.88 15.26
CA PHE A 4 13.97 -6.50 16.24
C PHE A 4 13.06 -5.39 15.72
N LEU A 5 13.59 -4.50 14.87
CA LEU A 5 12.79 -3.48 14.19
C LEU A 5 11.87 -4.14 13.13
N ALA A 6 12.37 -5.14 12.42
CA ALA A 6 11.58 -5.90 11.45
C ALA A 6 10.38 -6.62 12.10
N SER A 7 10.53 -7.22 13.29
CA SER A 7 9.42 -7.90 13.97
C SER A 7 8.32 -6.95 14.48
N LYS A 8 8.66 -5.67 14.67
CA LYS A 8 7.74 -4.60 15.09
C LYS A 8 7.12 -3.84 13.93
N LEU A 9 7.60 -4.02 12.70
CA LEU A 9 7.02 -3.40 11.53
C LEU A 9 5.59 -3.95 11.32
N ARG A 10 4.62 -3.05 11.17
CA ARG A 10 3.21 -3.39 10.91
C ARG A 10 2.69 -2.76 9.64
N TRP A 11 3.16 -1.56 9.33
CA TRP A 11 2.84 -0.91 8.08
C TRP A 11 3.93 0.09 7.70
N LEU A 12 3.95 0.43 6.41
CA LEU A 12 4.64 1.59 5.88
C LEU A 12 3.87 2.14 4.68
N THR A 13 4.17 3.38 4.32
CA THR A 13 3.58 4.10 3.20
C THR A 13 4.62 4.36 2.12
N LEU A 14 4.23 4.23 0.85
CA LEU A 14 5.04 4.49 -0.33
C LEU A 14 4.48 5.70 -1.07
N GLY A 15 5.34 6.60 -1.55
CA GLY A 15 4.90 7.74 -2.35
C GLY A 15 4.24 8.85 -1.51
N GLU A 16 3.06 9.31 -1.94
CA GLU A 16 2.23 10.23 -1.14
C GLU A 16 1.85 9.58 0.18
N GLN A 17 2.11 10.28 1.29
CA GLN A 17 1.98 9.70 2.63
C GLN A 17 0.53 9.79 3.13
N TYR A 18 -0.01 8.66 3.55
CA TYR A 18 -1.35 8.58 4.13
C TYR A 18 -1.32 9.01 5.60
N ASP A 19 -2.16 9.97 5.95
CA ASP A 19 -2.34 10.47 7.31
C ASP A 19 -3.54 9.77 7.97
N TRP A 20 -3.23 8.89 8.94
CA TRP A 20 -4.23 8.07 9.63
C TRP A 20 -5.25 8.89 10.44
N PRO A 21 -4.85 9.88 11.28
CA PRO A 21 -5.78 10.78 11.96
C PRO A 21 -6.81 11.44 11.05
N THR A 22 -6.37 11.99 9.91
CA THR A 22 -7.25 12.77 9.01
C THR A 22 -7.88 11.92 7.91
N ARG A 23 -7.41 10.67 7.75
CA ARG A 23 -7.81 9.74 6.69
C ARG A 23 -7.66 10.35 5.29
N SER A 24 -6.57 11.10 5.11
CA SER A 24 -6.31 11.82 3.87
C SER A 24 -4.85 11.70 3.48
N TYR A 25 -4.53 11.99 2.22
CA TYR A 25 -3.14 12.10 1.80
C TYR A 25 -2.59 13.47 2.20
N GLY A 26 -1.48 13.47 2.95
CA GLY A 26 -0.87 14.67 3.51
C GLY A 26 -0.02 15.46 2.51
N VAL A 27 0.61 16.53 3.01
CA VAL A 27 1.49 17.42 2.21
C VAL A 27 2.85 16.79 1.92
N THR A 28 3.29 15.83 2.73
CA THR A 28 4.61 15.19 2.56
C THR A 28 4.60 14.22 1.37
N ARG A 29 5.26 14.64 0.30
CA ARG A 29 5.41 13.86 -0.92
C ARG A 29 6.77 13.19 -0.96
N THR A 30 6.78 11.86 -1.00
CA THR A 30 7.95 11.11 -1.42
C THR A 30 7.69 10.55 -2.82
N PRO A 31 8.70 10.38 -3.68
CA PRO A 31 8.48 9.74 -4.97
C PRO A 31 8.04 8.28 -4.76
N PHE A 32 7.00 7.85 -5.47
CA PHE A 32 6.63 6.43 -5.50
C PHE A 32 7.76 5.62 -6.17
N PRO A 33 8.14 4.43 -5.65
CA PRO A 33 9.23 3.63 -6.22
C PRO A 33 8.98 3.29 -7.69
N GLY A 34 9.91 3.67 -8.56
CA GLY A 34 9.74 3.59 -10.01
C GLY A 34 9.64 2.16 -10.56
N ASP A 35 10.35 1.22 -9.92
CA ASP A 35 10.29 -0.21 -10.22
C ASP A 35 8.91 -0.81 -9.92
N LEU A 36 8.34 -0.49 -8.76
CA LEU A 36 6.98 -0.92 -8.41
C LEU A 36 5.93 -0.26 -9.32
N ALA A 37 6.09 1.01 -9.67
CA ALA A 37 5.20 1.68 -10.62
C ALA A 37 5.21 1.00 -11.99
N ALA A 38 6.40 0.65 -12.48
CA ALA A 38 6.56 -0.07 -13.75
C ALA A 38 5.91 -1.47 -13.69
N LEU A 39 6.11 -2.20 -12.59
CA LEU A 39 5.51 -3.51 -12.37
C LEU A 39 3.98 -3.44 -12.39
N VAL A 40 3.38 -2.54 -11.61
CA VAL A 40 1.92 -2.36 -11.55
C VAL A 40 1.37 -1.99 -12.94
N ALA A 41 2.01 -1.04 -13.63
CA ALA A 41 1.60 -0.64 -14.96
C ALA A 41 1.71 -1.77 -16.00
N ALA A 42 2.65 -2.71 -15.83
CA ALA A 42 2.79 -3.86 -16.72
C ALA A 42 1.70 -4.93 -16.46
N LEU A 43 1.37 -5.19 -15.20
CA LEU A 43 0.43 -6.25 -14.80
C LEU A 43 -1.03 -5.96 -15.18
N PHE A 44 -1.43 -4.68 -15.15
CA PHE A 44 -2.84 -4.31 -15.35
C PHE A 44 -3.15 -3.73 -16.74
N ARG A 45 -2.13 -3.52 -17.59
CA ARG A 45 -2.35 -3.12 -18.99
C ARG A 45 -2.68 -4.32 -19.89
N PRO A 46 -3.52 -4.13 -20.93
CA PRO A 46 -4.13 -2.87 -21.36
C PRO A 46 -5.45 -2.53 -20.65
N ARG A 47 -5.97 -3.41 -19.78
CA ARG A 47 -7.33 -3.30 -19.22
C ARG A 47 -7.52 -2.11 -18.28
N HIS A 48 -6.49 -1.69 -17.55
CA HIS A 48 -6.54 -0.56 -16.62
C HIS A 48 -5.29 0.32 -16.73
N ASP A 49 -5.48 1.64 -16.76
CA ASP A 49 -4.40 2.64 -16.63
C ASP A 49 -4.17 2.97 -15.14
N ILE A 50 -3.52 2.04 -14.43
CA ILE A 50 -3.12 2.24 -13.03
C ILE A 50 -1.79 2.99 -13.00
N ARG A 51 -1.77 4.15 -12.34
CA ARG A 51 -0.59 5.00 -12.13
C ARG A 51 -0.42 5.23 -10.63
N PRO A 52 0.29 4.35 -9.91
CA PRO A 52 0.38 4.45 -8.46
C PRO A 52 1.16 5.69 -8.05
N GLN A 53 0.57 6.47 -7.14
CA GLN A 53 1.18 7.65 -6.52
C GLN A 53 1.35 7.47 -5.01
N SER A 54 0.52 6.62 -4.42
CA SER A 54 0.55 6.20 -3.03
C SER A 54 0.46 4.69 -2.93
N GLY A 55 0.90 4.13 -1.80
CA GLY A 55 0.68 2.74 -1.45
C GLY A 55 0.82 2.53 0.05
N VAL A 56 0.08 1.54 0.57
CA VAL A 56 0.21 1.07 1.96
C VAL A 56 0.70 -0.36 1.90
N VAL A 57 1.80 -0.65 2.59
CA VAL A 57 2.30 -2.01 2.78
C VAL A 57 1.93 -2.44 4.19
N LEU A 58 1.23 -3.56 4.31
CA LEU A 58 0.77 -4.12 5.56
C LEU A 58 1.56 -5.40 5.87
N VAL A 59 2.07 -5.50 7.09
CA VAL A 59 2.85 -6.63 7.58
C VAL A 59 2.04 -7.32 8.67
N TYR A 60 1.51 -8.49 8.34
CA TYR A 60 0.71 -9.31 9.25
C TYR A 60 1.55 -10.37 9.95
N SER A 61 1.26 -10.59 11.23
CA SER A 61 1.60 -11.79 11.98
C SER A 61 0.37 -12.70 12.10
N GLY A 62 0.54 -13.94 12.57
CA GLY A 62 -0.54 -14.94 12.59
C GLY A 62 -1.77 -14.61 13.46
N LYS A 63 -1.77 -13.50 14.20
CA LYS A 63 -2.92 -13.02 14.98
C LYS A 63 -3.52 -11.72 14.47
N ASP A 64 -2.89 -11.10 13.47
CA ASP A 64 -3.33 -9.82 12.94
C ASP A 64 -4.48 -10.02 11.95
N TYR A 65 -5.46 -9.12 11.99
CA TYR A 65 -6.56 -9.10 11.03
C TYR A 65 -6.86 -7.65 10.63
N MET A 66 -7.43 -7.47 9.44
CA MET A 66 -7.90 -6.16 8.98
C MET A 66 -9.42 -6.15 9.08
N PRO A 67 -10.01 -5.25 9.90
CA PRO A 67 -11.46 -5.09 9.95
C PRO A 67 -12.02 -4.71 8.58
N VAL A 68 -13.31 -5.00 8.38
CA VAL A 68 -14.03 -4.58 7.19
C VAL A 68 -13.98 -3.05 7.08
N HIS A 69 -13.51 -2.57 5.94
CA HIS A 69 -13.47 -1.15 5.61
C HIS A 69 -13.61 -0.97 4.09
N ARG A 70 -13.77 0.28 3.67
CA ARG A 70 -13.76 0.69 2.27
C ARG A 70 -12.69 1.75 2.08
N ASP A 71 -11.91 1.63 1.02
CA ASP A 71 -10.98 2.67 0.59
C ASP A 71 -11.77 3.84 -0.02
N VAL A 72 -11.71 5.00 0.65
CA VAL A 72 -12.52 6.19 0.33
C VAL A 72 -11.69 7.48 0.30
N SER A 73 -10.39 7.39 0.52
CA SER A 73 -9.51 8.57 0.66
C SER A 73 -8.86 8.99 -0.66
N GLU A 74 -8.98 8.16 -1.70
CA GLU A 74 -8.45 8.42 -3.03
C GLU A 74 -9.17 9.61 -3.68
N PHE A 75 -8.40 10.58 -4.19
CA PHE A 75 -8.94 11.74 -4.90
C PHE A 75 -9.58 11.41 -6.27
N CYS A 76 -9.42 10.17 -6.76
CA CYS A 76 -9.96 9.77 -8.05
C CYS A 76 -10.51 8.35 -8.01
N GLN A 77 -11.52 8.09 -8.83
CA GLN A 77 -12.13 6.76 -8.99
C GLN A 77 -11.29 5.89 -9.93
N ARG A 78 -10.04 5.58 -9.53
CA ARG A 78 -9.16 4.66 -10.25
C ARG A 78 -9.07 3.32 -9.53
N PRO A 79 -8.75 2.22 -10.25
CA PRO A 79 -8.58 0.91 -9.63
C PRO A 79 -7.44 0.89 -8.60
N LEU A 80 -7.65 0.14 -7.52
CA LEU A 80 -6.61 -0.19 -6.54
C LEU A 80 -6.00 -1.55 -6.87
N ALA A 81 -4.68 -1.63 -6.87
CA ALA A 81 -3.94 -2.88 -7.02
C ALA A 81 -3.48 -3.37 -5.64
N SER A 82 -3.87 -4.59 -5.27
CA SER A 82 -3.46 -5.23 -4.01
C SER A 82 -2.65 -6.49 -4.30
N PHE A 83 -1.56 -6.66 -3.56
CA PHE A 83 -0.62 -7.77 -3.69
C PHE A 83 -0.43 -8.42 -2.33
N SER A 84 -0.51 -9.75 -2.30
CA SER A 84 -0.24 -10.55 -1.11
C SER A 84 0.99 -11.42 -1.34
N LEU A 85 1.93 -11.35 -0.41
CA LEU A 85 3.18 -12.11 -0.44
C LEU A 85 3.33 -12.87 0.88
N GLY A 86 3.88 -14.09 0.80
CA GLY A 86 4.09 -14.95 1.96
C GLY A 86 3.13 -16.15 2.01
N ARG A 87 2.96 -16.72 3.21
CA ARG A 87 2.07 -17.86 3.42
C ARG A 87 0.65 -17.39 3.70
N LEU A 88 -0.32 -17.98 3.01
CA LEU A 88 -1.70 -17.98 3.47
C LEU A 88 -1.74 -18.78 4.77
N SER A 89 -1.90 -18.11 5.91
CA SER A 89 -2.29 -18.80 7.13
C SER A 89 -3.74 -19.22 6.96
N GLY A 90 -3.96 -20.51 6.69
CA GLY A 90 -5.28 -21.13 6.74
C GLY A 90 -5.85 -21.16 8.15
#